data_AF-A0A137Q2V0-F1
#
_entry.id   AF-A0A137Q2V0-F1
#
_cell.length_a   1.000
_cell.length_b   1.000
_cell.length_c   1.000
_cell.angle_alpha   90.00
_cell.angle_beta   90.00
_cell.angle_gamma   90.00
#
_symmetry.space_group_name_H-M   'P 1'
#
loop_
_entity.id
_entity.type
_entity.pdbx_description
1 polymer ?
#
loop_
_entity_poly.entity_id
_entity_poly.type
_entity_poly.pdbx_seq_one_letter_code
_entity_poly.pdbx_strand_id
1 'polypeptide(L)'
;MSLITPPSKSKGGKFNARKAETARLYAHSLPLVLSQEPSRIQSILSFLGLSLTRIENPHCEGVFDPYTRSVWVSKSDDVLVLWRRGFFGKGDLSRSEPSWYTRQLNLRKSGGKQVTSEEVTAKRRAERRQFKADRAKAIAAVAEEAELIFATEGRVITPALSGPAIPSAATWKPSQSSSNTASVSGIDASSEPINPSAISTENIKPPSETAASSQSVLEEELDPLADVEHLQLTLQEAFFLLWTLDCLTVLDPHTSEPMTLQQIWTSFQTTHLPPAFQASSPSLSLSAPLQFDNPFFIHYMVYHHYRSLGWVVKGGIKFCVDYLLYKRGPVFSHAEFALVVCPVYEDPEDQAQSTLNLENSHPFPWSWLSTINRVNSQVQKTLVLVYVTIPARSRVSLEVLLSPACLAHYSIREVVLRRFVPARMRD
;
A
#
# COMPACT_ATOMS: atom_id res chain seq x y z
N MET A 1 57.71 12.88 18.39
CA MET A 1 56.77 11.76 18.14
C MET A 1 55.39 12.16 18.62
N SER A 2 54.41 12.28 17.74
CA SER A 2 52.99 12.08 18.07
C SER A 2 52.22 11.99 16.75
N LEU A 3 51.99 10.76 16.31
CA LEU A 3 51.12 10.40 15.19
C LEU A 3 49.74 10.06 15.80
N ILE A 4 48.76 10.93 15.60
CA ILE A 4 47.36 10.59 15.88
C ILE A 4 46.59 10.74 14.56
N THR A 5 46.60 9.66 13.78
CA THR A 5 45.66 9.44 12.68
C THR A 5 44.26 9.21 13.24
N PRO A 6 43.21 9.90 12.74
CA PRO A 6 41.84 9.59 13.12
C PRO A 6 41.41 8.24 12.52
N PRO A 7 40.58 7.44 13.21
CA PRO A 7 40.10 6.18 12.69
C PRO A 7 39.08 6.41 11.58
N SER A 8 39.51 6.16 10.34
CA SER A 8 38.62 5.95 9.18
C SER A 8 37.79 4.68 9.39
N LYS A 9 36.67 4.79 10.12
CA LYS A 9 35.62 3.76 10.08
C LYS A 9 34.78 4.01 8.84
N SER A 10 35.02 3.19 7.81
CA SER A 10 34.33 3.10 6.52
C SER A 10 32.84 2.72 6.63
N LYS A 11 32.03 3.51 7.33
CA LYS A 11 30.56 3.35 7.33
C LYS A 11 29.92 3.64 5.96
N GLY A 12 30.64 4.28 5.03
CA GLY A 12 30.17 4.60 3.68
C GLY A 12 30.03 3.40 2.73
N GLY A 13 30.83 2.33 2.89
CA GLY A 13 30.82 1.20 1.96
C GLY A 13 29.54 0.37 1.98
N LYS A 14 28.99 0.12 3.18
CA LYS A 14 27.74 -0.67 3.34
C LYS A 14 26.49 0.07 2.83
N PHE A 15 26.47 1.39 2.95
CA PHE A 15 25.36 2.21 2.44
C PHE A 15 25.33 2.22 0.91
N ASN A 16 26.49 2.37 0.28
CA ASN A 16 26.62 2.33 -1.18
C ASN A 16 26.29 0.95 -1.75
N ALA A 17 26.70 -0.14 -1.08
CA ALA A 17 26.36 -1.51 -1.49
C ALA A 17 24.84 -1.76 -1.48
N ARG A 18 24.14 -1.39 -0.41
CA ARG A 18 22.68 -1.53 -0.33
C ARG A 18 21.96 -0.70 -1.39
N LYS A 19 22.41 0.53 -1.62
CA LYS A 19 21.83 1.40 -2.66
C LYS A 19 22.03 0.80 -4.05
N ALA A 20 23.19 0.19 -4.32
CA ALA A 20 23.47 -0.51 -5.58
C ALA A 20 22.59 -1.76 -5.73
N GLU A 21 22.40 -2.53 -4.65
CA GLU A 21 21.51 -3.69 -4.63
C GLU A 21 20.06 -3.30 -4.91
N THR A 22 19.53 -2.28 -4.23
CA THR A 22 18.18 -1.73 -4.50
C THR A 22 18.06 -1.25 -5.94
N ALA A 23 19.07 -0.53 -6.45
CA ALA A 23 19.06 -0.08 -7.84
C ALA A 23 19.07 -1.23 -8.84
N ARG A 24 19.72 -2.35 -8.51
CA ARG A 24 19.74 -3.57 -9.33
C ARG A 24 18.40 -4.32 -9.26
N LEU A 25 17.82 -4.48 -8.07
CA LEU A 25 16.57 -5.21 -7.87
C LEU A 25 15.39 -4.52 -8.57
N TYR A 26 15.31 -3.20 -8.49
CA TYR A 26 14.24 -2.39 -9.10
C TYR A 26 14.80 -1.56 -10.27
N ALA A 27 15.68 -2.15 -11.06
CA ALA A 27 16.27 -1.50 -12.23
C ALA A 27 15.22 -1.23 -13.32
N HIS A 28 14.21 -2.10 -13.43
CA HIS A 28 13.19 -2.07 -14.47
C HIS A 28 11.90 -1.39 -13.96
N SER A 29 11.38 -0.44 -14.73
CA SER A 29 10.13 0.29 -14.45
C SER A 29 8.87 -0.42 -14.95
N LEU A 30 9.04 -1.41 -15.84
CA LEU A 30 8.01 -2.25 -16.43
C LEU A 30 8.52 -3.71 -16.47
N PRO A 31 7.62 -4.71 -16.56
CA PRO A 31 8.00 -6.13 -16.55
C PRO A 31 8.83 -6.53 -17.76
N LEU A 32 8.59 -5.86 -18.89
CA LEU A 32 9.33 -5.98 -20.14
C LEU A 32 10.81 -5.63 -19.95
N VAL A 33 11.69 -6.54 -20.32
CA VAL A 33 13.14 -6.33 -20.31
C VAL A 33 13.64 -6.27 -21.75
N LEU A 34 14.41 -5.22 -22.06
CA LEU A 34 15.12 -5.12 -23.33
C LEU A 34 16.46 -5.83 -23.17
N SER A 35 16.55 -7.03 -23.72
CA SER A 35 17.75 -7.86 -23.71
C SER A 35 18.61 -7.54 -24.93
N GLN A 36 19.91 -7.34 -24.70
CA GLN A 36 20.90 -7.17 -25.76
C GLN A 36 21.77 -8.42 -25.81
N GLU A 37 21.72 -9.12 -26.95
CA GLU A 37 22.60 -10.26 -27.23
C GLU A 37 24.06 -9.78 -27.41
N PRO A 38 25.02 -10.28 -26.62
CA PRO A 38 26.42 -9.90 -26.78
C PRO A 38 27.02 -10.65 -28.00
N SER A 39 26.94 -10.07 -29.19
CA SER A 39 27.53 -10.69 -30.40
C SER A 39 28.26 -9.69 -31.29
N ARG A 40 29.32 -10.16 -31.98
CA ARG A 40 30.06 -9.37 -32.98
C ARG A 40 29.17 -8.89 -34.14
N ILE A 41 28.09 -9.62 -34.41
CA ILE A 41 27.08 -9.33 -35.44
C ILE A 41 26.33 -8.03 -35.12
N GLN A 42 26.19 -7.70 -33.83
CA GLN A 42 25.53 -6.47 -33.38
C GLN A 42 26.24 -5.20 -33.86
N SER A 43 27.58 -5.21 -33.98
CA SER A 43 28.34 -4.06 -34.50
C SER A 43 28.05 -3.77 -35.98
N ILE A 44 27.89 -4.82 -36.79
CA ILE A 44 27.57 -4.74 -38.22
C ILE A 44 26.11 -4.32 -38.40
N LEU A 45 25.20 -4.89 -37.61
CA LEU A 45 23.77 -4.55 -37.69
C LEU A 45 23.47 -3.15 -37.16
N SER A 46 24.14 -2.71 -36.10
CA SER A 46 24.03 -1.33 -35.60
C SER A 46 24.52 -0.31 -36.64
N PHE A 47 25.58 -0.64 -37.40
CA PHE A 47 26.05 0.17 -38.52
C PHE A 47 25.03 0.26 -39.67
N LEU A 48 24.22 -0.78 -39.85
CA LEU A 48 23.09 -0.82 -40.80
C LEU A 48 21.78 -0.24 -40.22
N GLY A 49 21.81 0.32 -39.00
CA GLY A 49 20.62 0.87 -38.33
C GLY A 49 19.64 -0.19 -37.80
N LEU A 50 20.05 -1.46 -37.74
CA LEU A 50 19.24 -2.58 -37.26
C LEU A 50 19.59 -2.93 -35.81
N SER A 51 18.63 -2.76 -34.90
CA SER A 51 18.78 -3.14 -33.49
C SER A 51 18.34 -4.59 -33.27
N LEU A 52 19.22 -5.43 -32.70
CA LEU A 52 18.91 -6.79 -32.23
C LEU A 52 18.33 -6.82 -30.80
N THR A 53 17.77 -5.71 -30.32
CA THR A 53 17.12 -5.69 -29.00
C THR A 53 15.95 -6.66 -28.98
N ARG A 54 16.08 -7.74 -28.20
CA ARG A 54 15.00 -8.70 -27.96
C ARG A 54 14.17 -8.21 -26.78
N ILE A 55 12.86 -8.20 -26.94
CA ILE A 55 11.94 -7.92 -25.84
C ILE A 55 11.70 -9.24 -25.11
N GLU A 56 12.15 -9.32 -23.86
CA GLU A 56 11.83 -10.40 -22.95
C GLU A 56 10.57 -10.01 -22.17
N ASN A 57 9.45 -10.58 -22.59
CA ASN A 57 8.16 -10.39 -21.96
C ASN A 57 7.89 -11.51 -20.95
N PRO A 58 7.81 -11.24 -19.63
CA PRO A 58 7.43 -12.26 -18.67
C PRO A 58 5.97 -12.66 -18.87
N HIS A 59 5.67 -13.94 -18.69
CA HIS A 59 4.29 -14.43 -18.69
C HIS A 59 3.86 -14.67 -17.24
N CYS A 60 2.96 -13.81 -16.75
CA CYS A 60 2.38 -13.95 -15.42
C CYS A 60 0.93 -14.42 -15.50
N GLU A 61 0.47 -15.14 -14.49
CA GLU A 61 -0.91 -15.62 -14.40
C GLU A 61 -1.60 -15.05 -13.16
N GLY A 62 -2.86 -14.65 -13.30
CA GLY A 62 -3.67 -14.18 -12.19
C GLY A 62 -5.13 -14.61 -12.31
N VAL A 63 -5.76 -14.90 -11.18
CA VAL A 63 -7.16 -15.31 -11.11
C VAL A 63 -8.04 -14.10 -10.88
N PHE A 64 -9.08 -13.92 -11.67
CA PHE A 64 -10.03 -12.82 -11.50
C PHE A 64 -10.94 -13.07 -10.28
N ASP A 65 -11.07 -12.07 -9.41
CA ASP A 65 -12.04 -12.09 -8.30
C ASP A 65 -13.06 -10.93 -8.45
N PRO A 66 -14.33 -11.24 -8.76
CA PRO A 66 -15.37 -10.22 -8.93
C PRO A 66 -15.73 -9.52 -7.60
N TYR A 67 -15.56 -10.18 -6.45
CA TYR A 67 -15.98 -9.62 -5.16
C TYR A 67 -15.06 -8.52 -4.68
N THR A 68 -13.75 -8.72 -4.76
CA THR A 68 -12.75 -7.69 -4.43
C THR A 68 -12.46 -6.75 -5.60
N ARG A 69 -13.03 -6.99 -6.78
CA ARG A 69 -12.78 -6.23 -8.01
C ARG A 69 -11.30 -6.17 -8.33
N SER A 70 -10.65 -7.33 -8.30
CA SER A 70 -9.19 -7.43 -8.46
C SER A 70 -8.78 -8.72 -9.17
N VAL A 71 -7.53 -8.79 -9.57
CA VAL A 71 -6.90 -10.01 -10.11
C VAL A 71 -5.80 -10.44 -9.15
N TRP A 72 -5.84 -11.70 -8.70
CA TRP A 72 -4.94 -12.24 -7.70
C TRP A 72 -3.83 -13.05 -8.35
N VAL A 73 -2.59 -12.66 -8.11
CA VAL A 73 -1.40 -13.40 -8.55
C VAL A 73 -0.81 -14.09 -7.33
N SER A 74 -0.87 -15.41 -7.29
CA SER A 74 -0.42 -16.21 -6.13
C SER A 74 0.94 -16.87 -6.35
N LYS A 75 1.37 -17.04 -7.61
CA LYS A 75 2.65 -17.65 -7.93
C LYS A 75 3.80 -16.71 -7.55
N SER A 76 4.66 -17.16 -6.65
CA SER A 76 5.73 -16.33 -6.04
C SER A 76 6.64 -15.65 -7.08
N ASP A 77 7.01 -16.35 -8.16
CA ASP A 77 7.85 -15.78 -9.22
C ASP A 77 7.16 -14.62 -9.95
N ASP A 78 5.90 -14.80 -10.33
CA ASP A 78 5.10 -13.81 -11.03
C ASP A 78 4.86 -12.58 -10.14
N VAL A 79 4.54 -12.83 -8.86
CA VAL A 79 4.41 -11.81 -7.83
C VAL A 79 5.68 -10.95 -7.74
N LEU A 80 6.84 -11.58 -7.65
CA LEU A 80 8.12 -10.87 -7.55
C LEU A 80 8.47 -10.13 -8.85
N VAL A 81 8.18 -10.71 -10.02
CA VAL A 81 8.39 -10.06 -11.31
C VAL A 81 7.54 -8.79 -11.41
N LEU A 82 6.22 -8.90 -11.20
CA LEU A 82 5.29 -7.77 -11.30
C LEU A 82 5.60 -6.68 -10.27
N TRP A 83 5.95 -7.08 -9.05
CA TRP A 83 6.34 -6.11 -8.04
C TRP A 83 7.67 -5.47 -8.43
N ARG A 84 8.76 -6.23 -8.51
CA ARG A 84 10.12 -5.67 -8.66
C ARG A 84 10.30 -4.90 -9.97
N ARG A 85 9.55 -5.27 -11.02
CA ARG A 85 9.61 -4.66 -12.35
C ARG A 85 8.40 -3.77 -12.65
N GLY A 86 8.20 -2.74 -11.82
CA GLY A 86 7.20 -1.72 -12.08
C GLY A 86 6.18 -1.51 -10.98
N PHE A 87 6.37 -2.16 -9.84
CA PHE A 87 5.61 -1.93 -8.63
C PHE A 87 4.12 -2.18 -8.90
N PHE A 88 3.73 -3.27 -9.54
CA PHE A 88 2.31 -3.57 -9.74
C PHE A 88 1.71 -4.23 -8.50
N GLY A 89 0.44 -3.96 -8.23
CA GLY A 89 -0.34 -4.64 -7.20
C GLY A 89 0.07 -4.32 -5.76
N LYS A 90 -0.58 -5.00 -4.84
CA LYS A 90 -0.32 -4.89 -3.41
C LYS A 90 -0.47 -6.26 -2.77
N GLY A 91 0.53 -6.67 -1.99
CA GLY A 91 0.44 -7.87 -1.17
C GLY A 91 -0.68 -7.73 -0.15
N ASP A 92 -1.45 -8.77 0.05
CA ASP A 92 -2.52 -8.82 1.04
C ASP A 92 -1.94 -8.95 2.47
N LEU A 93 -0.81 -9.66 2.63
CA LEU A 93 -0.15 -9.91 3.91
C LEU A 93 1.14 -9.11 4.16
N SER A 94 1.75 -8.52 3.11
CA SER A 94 2.92 -7.64 3.23
C SER A 94 2.59 -6.18 2.97
N ARG A 95 3.27 -5.28 3.70
CA ARG A 95 3.08 -3.82 3.51
C ARG A 95 3.76 -3.26 2.26
N SER A 96 4.76 -3.96 1.74
CA SER A 96 5.63 -3.53 0.64
C SER A 96 5.87 -4.67 -0.33
N GLU A 97 7.13 -5.05 -0.57
CA GLU A 97 7.47 -6.28 -1.27
C GLU A 97 6.92 -7.51 -0.52
N PRO A 98 6.28 -8.45 -1.23
CA PRO A 98 5.83 -9.74 -0.74
C PRO A 98 6.96 -10.47 -0.04
N SER A 99 6.77 -10.75 1.23
CA SER A 99 7.80 -11.23 2.15
C SER A 99 7.22 -12.11 3.26
N TRP A 100 5.91 -12.36 3.23
CA TRP A 100 5.21 -13.09 4.29
C TRP A 100 5.75 -14.51 4.41
N TYR A 101 5.91 -15.22 3.30
CA TYR A 101 6.40 -16.60 3.30
C TYR A 101 7.82 -16.72 3.88
N THR A 102 8.73 -15.87 3.37
CA THR A 102 10.12 -15.82 3.86
C THR A 102 10.17 -15.49 5.35
N ARG A 103 9.30 -14.59 5.82
CA ARG A 103 9.18 -14.23 7.23
C ARG A 103 8.74 -15.41 8.09
N GLN A 104 7.69 -16.12 7.68
CA GLN A 104 7.20 -17.29 8.42
C GLN A 104 8.24 -18.42 8.47
N LEU A 105 8.96 -18.67 7.36
CA LEU A 105 10.08 -19.61 7.36
C LEU A 105 11.18 -19.20 8.34
N ASN A 106 11.57 -17.92 8.34
CA ASN A 106 12.60 -17.42 9.25
C ASN A 106 12.17 -17.50 10.72
N LEU A 107 10.89 -17.26 11.02
CA LEU A 107 10.33 -17.42 12.36
C LEU A 107 10.41 -18.88 12.84
N ARG A 108 10.01 -19.84 11.99
CA ARG A 108 10.12 -21.28 12.28
C ARG A 108 11.58 -21.71 12.47
N LYS A 109 12.48 -21.35 11.54
CA LYS A 109 13.90 -21.73 11.58
C LYS A 109 14.66 -21.12 12.77
N SER A 110 14.30 -19.91 13.18
CA SER A 110 15.00 -19.20 14.26
C SER A 110 14.42 -19.47 15.64
N GLY A 111 13.37 -20.30 15.76
CA GLY A 111 12.58 -20.42 16.99
C GLY A 111 12.10 -19.04 17.51
N GLY A 112 11.77 -18.13 16.59
CA GLY A 112 11.37 -16.75 16.91
C GLY A 112 12.48 -15.75 17.28
N LYS A 113 13.77 -16.08 17.15
CA LYS A 113 14.88 -15.21 17.61
C LYS A 113 15.40 -14.17 16.60
N GLN A 114 15.10 -14.27 15.31
CA GLN A 114 15.63 -13.33 14.29
C GLN A 114 14.59 -12.23 13.96
N VAL A 115 14.98 -10.97 14.18
CA VAL A 115 14.06 -9.82 14.10
C VAL A 115 13.97 -9.28 12.67
N THR A 116 12.76 -9.22 12.10
CA THR A 116 12.52 -8.66 10.77
C THR A 116 12.55 -7.12 10.73
N SER A 117 12.68 -6.51 9.55
CA SER A 117 12.69 -5.04 9.42
C SER A 117 11.39 -4.37 9.91
N GLU A 118 10.25 -5.03 9.74
CA GLU A 118 8.96 -4.59 10.25
C GLU A 118 8.87 -4.71 11.78
N GLU A 119 9.39 -5.79 12.36
CA GLU A 119 9.50 -5.96 13.83
C GLU A 119 10.48 -4.96 14.45
N VAL A 120 11.63 -4.70 13.81
CA VAL A 120 12.53 -3.60 14.22
C VAL A 120 11.76 -2.28 14.22
N THR A 121 10.90 -2.06 13.23
CA THR A 121 10.06 -0.86 13.18
C THR A 121 8.97 -0.87 14.27
N ALA A 122 8.35 -2.01 14.54
CA ALA A 122 7.36 -2.18 15.60
C ALA A 122 7.98 -1.97 16.99
N LYS A 123 9.15 -2.53 17.25
CA LYS A 123 9.95 -2.31 18.45
C LYS A 123 10.31 -0.84 18.62
N ARG A 124 10.82 -0.18 17.58
CA ARG A 124 11.06 1.28 17.59
C ARG A 124 9.78 2.07 17.88
N ARG A 125 8.62 1.64 17.38
CA ARG A 125 7.32 2.27 17.69
C ARG A 125 6.91 2.03 19.14
N ALA A 126 7.15 0.85 19.70
CA ALA A 126 6.89 0.54 21.10
C ALA A 126 7.79 1.38 22.02
N GLU A 127 9.09 1.46 21.73
CA GLU A 127 10.04 2.33 22.44
C GLU A 127 9.63 3.80 22.35
N ARG A 128 9.21 4.28 21.17
CA ARG A 128 8.67 5.65 21.02
C ARG A 128 7.38 5.87 21.81
N ARG A 129 6.50 4.86 21.93
CA ARG A 129 5.28 4.95 22.74
C ARG A 129 5.62 5.03 24.21
N GLN A 130 6.53 4.19 24.70
CA GLN A 130 7.03 4.23 26.07
C GLN A 130 7.69 5.57 26.38
N PHE A 131 8.59 6.04 25.53
CA PHE A 131 9.20 7.35 25.67
C PHE A 131 8.16 8.48 25.77
N LYS A 132 7.12 8.45 24.93
CA LYS A 132 6.03 9.43 24.99
C LYS A 132 5.22 9.32 26.29
N ALA A 133 4.93 8.11 26.75
CA ALA A 133 4.19 7.86 27.97
C ALA A 133 4.98 8.29 29.21
N ASP A 134 6.25 7.92 29.31
CA ASP A 134 7.14 8.31 30.43
C ASP A 134 7.34 9.82 30.47
N ARG A 135 7.51 10.45 29.30
CA ARG A 135 7.61 11.90 29.19
C ARG A 135 6.30 12.59 29.59
N ALA A 136 5.14 12.05 29.20
CA ALA A 136 3.85 12.58 29.61
C ALA A 136 3.63 12.43 31.12
N LYS A 137 4.02 11.30 31.71
CA LYS A 137 3.97 11.06 33.16
C LYS A 137 4.87 12.02 33.93
N ALA A 138 6.09 12.25 33.45
CA ALA A 138 7.00 13.22 34.07
C ALA A 138 6.46 14.65 33.98
N ILE A 139 5.85 15.03 32.85
CA ILE A 139 5.20 16.35 32.71
C ILE A 139 3.99 16.47 33.66
N ALA A 140 3.18 15.41 33.79
CA ALA A 140 2.05 15.40 34.71
C ALA A 140 2.49 15.54 36.17
N ALA A 141 3.54 14.82 36.60
CA ALA A 141 4.10 14.95 37.95
C ALA A 141 4.62 16.37 38.23
N VAL A 142 5.32 16.99 37.28
CA VAL A 142 5.77 18.39 37.42
C VAL A 142 4.59 19.36 37.49
N ALA A 143 3.49 19.08 36.78
CA ALA A 143 2.27 19.88 36.86
C ALA A 143 1.57 19.73 38.22
N GLU A 144 1.44 18.50 38.73
CA GLU A 144 0.88 18.21 40.07
C GLU A 144 1.69 18.89 41.18
N GLU A 145 3.02 18.83 41.13
CA GLU A 145 3.90 19.54 42.07
C GLU A 145 3.69 21.07 42.01
N ALA A 146 3.54 21.63 40.81
CA ALA A 146 3.27 23.06 40.64
C ALA A 146 1.88 23.45 41.20
N GLU A 147 0.85 22.61 41.04
CA GLU A 147 -0.47 22.82 41.62
C GLU A 147 -0.45 22.74 43.15
N LEU A 148 0.32 21.81 43.73
CA LEU A 148 0.48 21.70 45.18
C LEU A 148 1.20 22.91 45.79
N ILE A 149 2.25 23.40 45.13
CA ILE A 149 2.96 24.61 45.57
C ILE A 149 2.04 25.84 45.47
N PHE A 150 1.24 25.91 44.40
CA PHE A 150 0.24 26.97 44.28
C PHE A 150 -0.81 26.90 45.40
N ALA A 151 -1.31 25.71 45.74
CA ALA A 151 -2.31 25.52 46.78
C ALA A 151 -1.80 25.82 48.19
N THR A 152 -0.53 25.50 48.47
CA THR A 152 0.07 25.65 49.81
C THR A 152 0.71 27.02 50.04
N GLU A 153 1.39 27.57 49.04
CA GLU A 153 2.16 28.83 49.16
C GLU A 153 1.53 30.00 48.40
N GLY A 154 0.47 29.77 47.61
CA GLY A 154 -0.17 30.81 46.77
C GLY A 154 0.71 31.31 45.62
N ARG A 155 1.85 30.67 45.38
CA ARG A 155 2.87 31.12 44.41
C ARG A 155 2.64 30.47 43.06
N VAL A 156 2.49 31.28 42.01
CA VAL A 156 2.36 30.79 40.65
C VAL A 156 3.74 30.40 40.11
N ILE A 157 3.97 29.10 39.95
CA ILE A 157 5.16 28.56 39.28
C ILE A 157 4.75 28.13 37.87
N THR A 158 5.50 28.59 36.86
CA THR A 158 5.33 28.09 35.49
C THR A 158 6.14 26.80 35.34
N PRO A 159 5.50 25.63 35.15
CA PRO A 159 6.23 24.36 35.06
C PRO A 159 7.11 24.35 33.81
N ALA A 160 8.42 24.19 34.01
CA ALA A 160 9.37 24.13 32.91
C ALA A 160 9.19 22.82 32.12
N LEU A 161 8.70 22.91 30.88
CA LEU A 161 8.51 21.77 29.95
C LEU A 161 9.83 21.16 29.42
N SER A 162 10.97 21.69 29.88
CA SER A 162 12.30 21.19 29.61
C SER A 162 13.17 21.41 30.84
N GLY A 163 13.77 20.33 31.36
CA GLY A 163 14.57 20.34 32.57
C GLY A 163 15.02 18.91 32.94
N PRO A 164 15.89 18.74 33.96
CA PRO A 164 16.45 17.44 34.35
C PRO A 164 15.38 16.41 34.77
N ALA A 165 14.19 16.85 35.18
CA ALA A 165 13.08 15.99 35.58
C ALA A 165 12.29 15.38 34.39
N ILE A 166 12.38 15.96 33.18
CA ILE A 166 11.66 15.46 32.01
C ILE A 166 12.65 14.73 31.08
N PRO A 167 12.45 13.43 30.81
CA PRO A 167 13.40 12.67 30.01
C PRO A 167 13.49 13.23 28.58
N SER A 168 14.72 13.52 28.14
CA SER A 168 15.03 13.91 26.78
C SER A 168 15.21 12.69 25.88
N ALA A 169 15.07 12.87 24.56
CA ALA A 169 15.33 11.80 23.59
C ALA A 169 16.78 11.26 23.66
N ALA A 170 17.73 12.02 24.20
CA ALA A 170 19.12 11.62 24.36
C ALA A 170 19.38 10.88 25.70
N THR A 171 18.55 11.11 26.73
CA THR A 171 18.78 10.60 28.09
C THR A 171 17.87 9.41 28.44
N TRP A 172 16.78 9.21 27.71
CA TRP A 172 15.81 8.15 27.99
C TRP A 172 16.36 6.75 27.68
N LYS A 173 16.09 5.79 28.56
CA LYS A 173 16.38 4.36 28.38
C LYS A 173 15.11 3.55 28.55
N PRO A 174 14.88 2.49 27.76
CA PRO A 174 13.74 1.61 27.94
C PRO A 174 13.77 0.96 29.32
N SER A 175 12.65 0.98 30.03
CA SER A 175 12.45 0.20 31.24
C SER A 175 12.44 -1.29 30.86
N GLN A 176 13.47 -2.03 31.29
CA GLN A 176 13.47 -3.49 31.16
C GLN A 176 12.47 -4.04 32.19
N SER A 177 11.47 -4.78 31.72
CA SER A 177 10.60 -5.56 32.59
C SER A 177 11.42 -6.70 33.20
N SER A 178 12.08 -6.44 34.32
CA SER A 178 12.62 -7.48 35.18
C SER A 178 11.44 -8.17 35.87
N SER A 179 11.05 -9.33 35.36
CA SER A 179 10.28 -10.30 36.13
C SER A 179 11.15 -10.78 37.30
N ASN A 180 11.02 -10.14 38.46
CA ASN A 180 11.42 -10.71 39.73
C ASN A 180 10.29 -10.53 40.72
N THR A 181 9.75 -11.66 41.12
CA THR A 181 8.90 -11.90 42.27
C THR A 181 9.49 -11.27 43.53
N ALA A 182 8.74 -10.35 44.13
CA ALA A 182 8.85 -10.02 45.55
C ALA A 182 7.44 -9.70 46.07
N SER A 183 6.87 -10.67 46.77
CA SER A 183 5.75 -10.51 47.69
C SER A 183 6.06 -9.44 48.73
N VAL A 184 5.09 -8.57 49.03
CA VAL A 184 4.71 -8.11 50.39
C VAL A 184 3.47 -7.20 50.26
N SER A 185 2.35 -7.77 50.72
CA SER A 185 1.18 -7.20 51.40
C SER A 185 0.71 -5.76 51.16
N GLY A 186 -0.57 -5.63 50.82
CA GLY A 186 -1.50 -4.88 51.68
C GLY A 186 -2.36 -3.78 51.02
N ILE A 187 -3.66 -4.07 50.99
CA ILE A 187 -4.81 -3.17 51.18
C ILE A 187 -5.55 -2.63 49.94
N ASP A 188 -6.79 -3.13 49.86
CA ASP A 188 -8.05 -2.68 49.24
C ASP A 188 -8.16 -2.29 47.77
N ALA A 189 -8.88 -3.17 47.07
CA ALA A 189 -9.67 -2.86 45.90
C ALA A 189 -11.16 -2.76 46.32
N SER A 190 -11.85 -1.73 45.85
CA SER A 190 -13.31 -1.75 45.71
C SER A 190 -13.68 -1.48 44.27
N SER A 191 -14.23 -2.50 43.61
CA SER A 191 -15.31 -2.51 42.60
C SER A 191 -15.03 -3.49 41.45
N GLU A 192 -15.87 -4.52 41.41
CA GLU A 192 -15.92 -5.62 40.45
C GLU A 192 -16.33 -5.17 39.04
N PRO A 193 -15.97 -5.95 38.01
CA PRO A 193 -16.80 -6.12 36.83
C PRO A 193 -17.44 -7.52 36.75
N ILE A 194 -18.62 -7.50 36.14
CA ILE A 194 -19.60 -8.56 35.93
C ILE A 194 -19.05 -9.73 35.09
N ASN A 195 -19.36 -10.95 35.53
CA ASN A 195 -19.19 -12.23 34.83
C ASN A 195 -20.42 -12.51 33.94
N PRO A 196 -20.28 -13.17 32.78
CA PRO A 196 -20.56 -14.62 32.74
C PRO A 196 -19.60 -15.36 31.76
N SER A 197 -19.21 -16.61 31.94
CA SER A 197 -20.06 -17.79 31.95
C SER A 197 -19.24 -19.01 32.39
N ALA A 198 -19.86 -19.89 33.17
CA ALA A 198 -19.34 -21.16 33.62
C ALA A 198 -19.69 -22.28 32.63
N ILE A 199 -18.71 -23.12 32.28
CA ILE A 199 -18.93 -24.55 31.99
C ILE A 199 -17.87 -25.35 32.78
N SER A 200 -18.39 -26.00 33.82
CA SER A 200 -18.02 -27.22 34.54
C SER A 200 -16.70 -27.97 34.23
N THR A 201 -15.87 -28.03 35.29
CA THR A 201 -15.25 -29.21 35.93
C THR A 201 -14.67 -30.34 35.07
N GLU A 202 -13.37 -30.63 35.27
CA GLU A 202 -12.98 -31.85 36.00
C GLU A 202 -11.56 -31.75 36.58
N ASN A 203 -11.38 -32.41 37.72
CA ASN A 203 -10.31 -32.24 38.70
C ASN A 203 -9.50 -33.55 38.74
N ILE A 204 -8.22 -33.57 38.34
CA ILE A 204 -7.29 -34.66 38.70
C ILE A 204 -5.93 -34.07 39.10
N LYS A 205 -5.51 -34.46 40.30
CA LYS A 205 -4.34 -34.05 41.08
C LYS A 205 -3.03 -34.67 40.52
N PRO A 206 -1.85 -34.03 40.70
CA PRO A 206 -0.61 -34.43 40.03
C PRO A 206 0.16 -35.51 40.80
N PRO A 207 1.14 -36.17 40.15
CA PRO A 207 2.32 -36.62 40.86
C PRO A 207 3.64 -36.16 40.20
N SER A 208 4.45 -35.53 41.06
CA SER A 208 5.90 -35.72 41.28
C SER A 208 6.88 -35.66 40.11
N GLU A 209 7.80 -34.72 40.29
CA GLU A 209 9.14 -34.62 39.71
C GLU A 209 9.91 -35.96 39.70
N THR A 210 10.51 -36.29 38.56
CA THR A 210 11.80 -36.99 38.53
C THR A 210 12.59 -36.50 37.33
N ALA A 211 13.67 -35.78 37.61
CA ALA A 211 14.65 -35.37 36.62
C ALA A 211 15.50 -36.58 36.21
N ALA A 212 15.53 -36.89 34.91
CA ALA A 212 16.66 -37.56 34.28
C ALA A 212 16.65 -37.33 32.76
N SER A 213 17.69 -36.63 32.32
CA SER A 213 18.21 -36.47 30.97
C SER A 213 17.80 -37.53 29.92
N SER A 214 17.07 -37.08 28.89
CA SER A 214 17.17 -37.64 27.54
C SER A 214 16.94 -36.53 26.52
N GLN A 215 18.03 -36.06 25.91
CA GLN A 215 18.01 -35.30 24.66
C GLN A 215 17.42 -36.18 23.56
N SER A 216 16.11 -36.12 23.37
CA SER A 216 15.47 -36.43 22.10
C SER A 216 14.75 -35.16 21.68
N VAL A 217 15.38 -34.43 20.76
CA VAL A 217 14.72 -33.38 20.00
C VAL A 217 13.56 -34.07 19.30
N LEU A 218 12.35 -33.92 19.85
CA LEU A 218 11.13 -34.06 19.07
C LEU A 218 11.18 -32.88 18.11
N GLU A 219 11.76 -33.10 16.93
CA GLU A 219 11.37 -32.36 15.75
C GLU A 219 9.87 -32.67 15.60
N GLU A 220 9.04 -31.85 16.24
CA GLU A 220 7.65 -31.68 15.80
C GLU A 220 7.77 -31.39 14.31
N GLU A 221 7.41 -32.38 13.50
CA GLU A 221 7.38 -32.30 12.05
C GLU A 221 6.28 -31.29 11.71
N LEU A 222 6.62 -30.00 11.84
CA LEU A 222 5.69 -28.90 11.60
C LEU A 222 5.24 -29.00 10.15
N ASP A 223 3.92 -29.11 9.95
CA ASP A 223 3.30 -29.18 8.63
C ASP A 223 3.94 -28.18 7.65
N PRO A 224 4.21 -28.58 6.40
CA PRO A 224 4.84 -27.71 5.42
C PRO A 224 4.06 -26.40 5.32
N LEU A 225 4.76 -25.29 5.55
CA LEU A 225 4.16 -23.97 5.47
C LEU A 225 3.71 -23.73 4.02
N ALA A 226 2.43 -23.51 3.82
CA ALA A 226 1.89 -23.05 2.54
C ALA A 226 2.14 -21.54 2.38
N ASP A 227 2.52 -21.11 1.17
CA ASP A 227 2.51 -19.68 0.81
C ASP A 227 1.07 -19.26 0.50
N VAL A 228 0.50 -18.44 1.36
CA VAL A 228 -0.88 -17.95 1.24
C VAL A 228 -0.94 -16.46 0.89
N GLU A 229 0.21 -15.79 0.76
CA GLU A 229 0.25 -14.39 0.33
C GLU A 229 0.04 -14.32 -1.19
N HIS A 230 -0.84 -13.42 -1.61
CA HIS A 230 -1.05 -13.12 -3.02
C HIS A 230 -0.90 -11.63 -3.29
N LEU A 231 -0.53 -11.31 -4.52
CA LEU A 231 -0.50 -9.95 -5.02
C LEU A 231 -1.86 -9.62 -5.62
N GLN A 232 -2.54 -8.62 -5.05
CA GLN A 232 -3.79 -8.10 -5.58
C GLN A 232 -3.50 -6.97 -6.56
N LEU A 233 -3.86 -7.18 -7.83
CA LEU A 233 -3.85 -6.16 -8.89
C LEU A 233 -5.22 -5.51 -8.96
N THR A 234 -5.29 -4.17 -9.03
CA THR A 234 -6.56 -3.53 -9.40
C THR A 234 -6.93 -3.91 -10.84
N LEU A 235 -8.20 -3.79 -11.23
CA LEU A 235 -8.61 -4.07 -12.61
C LEU A 235 -7.85 -3.22 -13.62
N GLN A 236 -7.50 -1.97 -13.26
CA GLN A 236 -6.70 -1.09 -14.12
C GLN A 236 -5.26 -1.57 -14.27
N GLU A 237 -4.63 -2.03 -13.18
CA GLU A 237 -3.30 -2.62 -13.22
C GLU A 237 -3.30 -3.89 -14.07
N ALA A 238 -4.27 -4.78 -13.84
CA ALA A 238 -4.42 -6.04 -14.58
C ALA A 238 -4.66 -5.78 -16.07
N PHE A 239 -5.59 -4.88 -16.42
CA PHE A 239 -5.87 -4.56 -17.82
C PHE A 239 -4.65 -3.92 -18.51
N PHE A 240 -3.88 -3.08 -17.82
CA PHE A 240 -2.64 -2.53 -18.39
C PHE A 240 -1.60 -3.62 -18.67
N LEU A 241 -1.41 -4.55 -17.73
CA LEU A 241 -0.47 -5.66 -17.86
C LEU A 241 -0.87 -6.60 -19.01
N LEU A 242 -2.15 -6.95 -19.14
CA LEU A 242 -2.61 -7.85 -20.21
C LEU A 242 -2.73 -7.16 -21.57
N TRP A 243 -3.28 -5.94 -21.64
CA TRP A 243 -3.61 -5.29 -22.93
C TRP A 243 -2.45 -4.47 -23.48
N THR A 244 -1.75 -3.73 -22.60
CA THR A 244 -0.69 -2.80 -23.05
C THR A 244 0.68 -3.46 -23.08
N LEU A 245 0.94 -4.37 -22.14
CA LEU A 245 2.24 -5.04 -22.01
C LEU A 245 2.22 -6.51 -22.41
N ASP A 246 1.05 -7.10 -22.62
CA ASP A 246 0.88 -8.51 -23.01
C ASP A 246 1.61 -9.49 -22.07
N CYS A 247 1.60 -9.21 -20.77
CA CYS A 247 2.42 -9.94 -19.78
C CYS A 247 1.60 -10.64 -18.69
N LEU A 248 0.25 -10.58 -18.77
CA LEU A 248 -0.65 -11.17 -17.79
C LEU A 248 -1.77 -11.95 -18.48
N THR A 249 -1.90 -13.23 -18.14
CA THR A 249 -3.07 -14.06 -18.44
C THR A 249 -4.03 -14.01 -17.25
N VAL A 250 -5.30 -13.71 -17.51
CA VAL A 250 -6.34 -13.70 -16.49
C VAL A 250 -7.14 -15.00 -16.58
N LEU A 251 -7.24 -15.72 -15.47
CA LEU A 251 -7.94 -16.99 -15.36
C LEU A 251 -9.33 -16.78 -14.72
N ASP A 252 -10.28 -17.58 -15.17
CA ASP A 252 -11.62 -17.64 -14.57
C ASP A 252 -11.55 -18.29 -13.16
N PRO A 253 -12.23 -17.74 -12.14
CA PRO A 253 -12.14 -18.23 -10.77
C PRO A 253 -12.75 -19.62 -10.55
N HIS A 254 -13.67 -20.06 -11.41
CA HIS A 254 -14.37 -21.33 -11.27
C HIS A 254 -13.73 -22.43 -12.10
N THR A 255 -13.34 -22.12 -13.34
CA THR A 255 -12.76 -23.12 -14.26
C THR A 255 -11.24 -23.16 -14.21
N SER A 256 -10.59 -22.11 -13.69
CA SER A 256 -9.13 -21.91 -13.76
C SER A 256 -8.58 -21.86 -15.19
N GLU A 257 -9.44 -21.66 -16.20
CA GLU A 257 -9.04 -21.56 -17.60
C GLU A 257 -8.79 -20.10 -18.00
N PRO A 258 -7.92 -19.84 -18.99
CA PRO A 258 -7.68 -18.50 -19.52
C PRO A 258 -8.95 -17.85 -20.07
N MET A 259 -9.24 -16.64 -19.61
CA MET A 259 -10.31 -15.82 -20.14
C MET A 259 -9.88 -15.12 -21.42
N THR A 260 -10.76 -15.07 -22.41
CA THR A 260 -10.57 -14.23 -23.61
C THR A 260 -10.63 -12.75 -23.27
N LEU A 261 -10.04 -11.90 -24.11
CA LEU A 261 -10.10 -10.44 -23.94
C LEU A 261 -11.54 -9.93 -23.81
N GLN A 262 -12.48 -10.47 -24.60
CA GLN A 262 -13.88 -10.06 -24.54
C GLN A 262 -14.54 -10.44 -23.21
N GLN A 263 -14.24 -11.62 -22.68
CA GLN A 263 -14.72 -12.06 -21.36
C GLN A 263 -14.15 -11.15 -20.26
N ILE A 264 -12.85 -10.89 -20.27
CA ILE A 264 -12.19 -10.00 -19.30
C ILE A 264 -12.80 -8.60 -19.36
N TRP A 265 -12.92 -8.04 -20.56
CA TRP A 265 -13.46 -6.71 -20.80
C TRP A 265 -14.89 -6.58 -20.29
N THR A 266 -15.74 -7.59 -20.54
CA THR A 266 -17.12 -7.62 -20.05
C THR A 266 -17.17 -7.77 -18.54
N SER A 267 -16.40 -8.71 -17.97
CA SER A 267 -16.37 -8.94 -16.51
C SER A 267 -15.88 -7.72 -15.73
N PHE A 268 -14.87 -7.00 -16.23
CA PHE A 268 -14.36 -5.80 -15.58
C PHE A 268 -15.40 -4.67 -15.59
N GLN A 269 -16.16 -4.53 -16.67
CA GLN A 269 -17.26 -3.57 -16.73
C GLN A 269 -18.38 -3.91 -15.77
N THR A 270 -18.88 -5.14 -15.78
CA THR A 270 -20.06 -5.56 -15.03
C THR A 270 -19.82 -5.53 -13.52
N THR A 271 -18.59 -5.78 -13.08
CA THR A 271 -18.19 -5.75 -11.65
C THR A 271 -18.37 -4.39 -10.98
N HIS A 272 -18.36 -3.31 -11.77
CA HIS A 272 -18.58 -1.94 -11.31
C HIS A 272 -20.04 -1.48 -11.43
N LEU A 273 -20.90 -2.26 -12.08
CA LEU A 273 -22.31 -1.96 -12.18
C LEU A 273 -23.07 -2.58 -11.00
N PRO A 274 -24.18 -1.96 -10.54
CA PRO A 274 -25.05 -2.55 -9.55
C PRO A 274 -25.48 -3.96 -10.00
N PRO A 275 -25.56 -4.95 -9.09
CA PRO A 275 -26.12 -6.25 -9.43
C PRO A 275 -27.51 -6.05 -10.02
N ALA A 276 -27.75 -6.60 -11.22
CA ALA A 276 -29.09 -6.63 -11.78
C ALA A 276 -29.94 -7.52 -10.86
N PHE A 277 -30.82 -6.92 -10.04
CA PHE A 277 -31.86 -7.68 -9.38
C PHE A 277 -32.72 -8.31 -10.46
N GLN A 278 -32.74 -9.65 -10.52
CA GLN A 278 -33.57 -10.40 -11.47
C GLN A 278 -35.02 -9.98 -11.27
N ALA A 279 -35.55 -9.16 -12.18
CA ALA A 279 -36.98 -9.12 -12.41
C ALA A 279 -37.40 -10.52 -12.87
N SER A 280 -38.47 -11.06 -12.31
CA SER A 280 -39.00 -12.42 -12.44
C SER A 280 -39.54 -12.79 -13.84
N SER A 281 -38.92 -12.29 -14.91
CA SER A 281 -39.28 -12.56 -16.30
C SER A 281 -38.10 -13.17 -17.06
N PRO A 282 -38.20 -14.43 -17.52
CA PRO A 282 -37.10 -15.18 -18.12
C PRO A 282 -36.80 -14.82 -19.60
N SER A 283 -37.31 -13.71 -20.14
CA SER A 283 -37.23 -13.41 -21.59
C SER A 283 -36.45 -12.16 -22.00
N LEU A 284 -35.78 -11.45 -21.08
CA LEU A 284 -34.86 -10.36 -21.44
C LEU A 284 -33.59 -10.45 -20.60
N SER A 285 -32.48 -10.83 -21.24
CA SER A 285 -31.12 -10.70 -20.72
C SER A 285 -30.81 -9.21 -20.49
N LEU A 286 -31.21 -8.65 -19.35
CA LEU A 286 -30.86 -7.29 -18.95
C LEU A 286 -29.69 -7.36 -17.96
N SER A 287 -28.49 -7.61 -18.51
CA SER A 287 -27.29 -7.02 -17.93
C SER A 287 -27.54 -5.53 -17.79
N ALA A 288 -27.14 -4.91 -16.68
CA ALA A 288 -27.21 -3.46 -16.53
C ALA A 288 -26.66 -2.79 -17.80
N PRO A 289 -27.32 -1.76 -18.34
CA PRO A 289 -26.92 -1.16 -19.60
C PRO A 289 -25.47 -0.69 -19.50
N LEU A 290 -24.67 -1.00 -20.52
CA LEU A 290 -23.30 -0.49 -20.62
C LEU A 290 -23.37 1.04 -20.66
N GLN A 291 -22.50 1.70 -19.91
CA GLN A 291 -22.47 3.16 -19.82
C GLN A 291 -21.04 3.69 -19.91
N PHE A 292 -20.88 4.85 -20.57
CA PHE A 292 -19.57 5.49 -20.73
C PHE A 292 -18.97 5.99 -19.41
N ASP A 293 -19.77 6.17 -18.38
CA ASP A 293 -19.34 6.64 -17.08
C ASP A 293 -18.95 5.47 -16.13
N ASN A 294 -18.69 4.28 -16.68
CA ASN A 294 -18.23 3.14 -15.88
C ASN A 294 -16.91 3.48 -15.15
N PRO A 295 -16.83 3.32 -13.80
CA PRO A 295 -15.65 3.63 -13.01
C PRO A 295 -14.38 2.92 -13.50
N PHE A 296 -14.49 1.71 -14.03
CA PHE A 296 -13.35 0.99 -14.57
C PHE A 296 -12.66 1.80 -15.68
N PHE A 297 -13.42 2.36 -16.63
CA PHE A 297 -12.87 3.14 -17.74
C PHE A 297 -12.22 4.42 -17.28
N ILE A 298 -12.92 5.18 -16.43
CA ILE A 298 -12.45 6.46 -15.91
C ILE A 298 -11.10 6.30 -15.22
N HIS A 299 -11.01 5.31 -14.33
CA HIS A 299 -9.79 5.03 -13.58
C HIS A 299 -8.71 4.40 -14.46
N TYR A 300 -9.07 3.54 -15.42
CA TYR A 300 -8.11 2.95 -16.36
C TYR A 300 -7.46 4.03 -17.23
N MET A 301 -8.23 5.00 -17.70
CA MET A 301 -7.71 6.10 -18.52
C MET A 301 -6.62 6.87 -17.77
N VAL A 302 -6.87 7.25 -16.52
CA VAL A 302 -5.90 7.95 -15.67
C VAL A 302 -4.68 7.07 -15.41
N TYR A 303 -4.90 5.80 -15.05
CA TYR A 303 -3.82 4.86 -14.78
C TYR A 303 -2.92 4.66 -16.01
N HIS A 304 -3.51 4.37 -17.17
CA HIS A 304 -2.80 4.19 -18.44
C HIS A 304 -2.03 5.45 -18.83
N HIS A 305 -2.64 6.64 -18.70
CA HIS A 305 -1.98 7.91 -18.99
C HIS A 305 -0.67 8.06 -18.21
N TYR A 306 -0.72 7.95 -16.87
CA TYR A 306 0.49 8.13 -16.07
C TYR A 306 1.49 7.00 -16.18
N ARG A 307 1.05 5.74 -16.38
CA ARG A 307 1.98 4.64 -16.67
C ARG A 307 2.69 4.84 -18.01
N SER A 308 2.01 5.35 -19.03
CA SER A 308 2.62 5.64 -20.35
C SER A 308 3.64 6.78 -20.28
N LEU A 309 3.45 7.73 -19.35
CA LEU A 309 4.43 8.77 -19.01
C LEU A 309 5.60 8.26 -18.14
N GLY A 310 5.60 6.97 -17.76
CA GLY A 310 6.67 6.35 -16.98
C GLY A 310 6.55 6.50 -15.45
N TRP A 311 5.43 7.01 -14.94
CA TRP A 311 5.20 7.08 -13.50
C TRP A 311 4.86 5.72 -12.91
N VAL A 312 5.27 5.48 -11.67
CA VAL A 312 4.72 4.41 -10.83
C VAL A 312 3.48 4.95 -10.13
N VAL A 313 2.33 4.35 -10.42
CA VAL A 313 1.02 4.77 -9.91
C VAL A 313 0.63 3.85 -8.75
N LYS A 314 0.22 4.42 -7.61
CA LYS A 314 -0.26 3.66 -6.44
C LYS A 314 -1.51 4.26 -5.83
N GLY A 315 -2.29 3.45 -5.13
CA GLY A 315 -3.48 3.93 -4.42
C GLY A 315 -3.17 5.01 -3.39
N GLY A 316 -3.99 6.06 -3.36
CA GLY A 316 -3.76 7.28 -2.62
C GLY A 316 -4.61 7.49 -1.37
N ILE A 317 -5.46 6.52 -1.00
CA ILE A 317 -6.48 6.66 0.05
C ILE A 317 -5.97 7.22 1.39
N LYS A 318 -4.72 6.95 1.75
CA LYS A 318 -4.05 7.47 2.96
C LYS A 318 -3.88 9.00 2.97
N PHE A 319 -4.03 9.64 1.82
CA PHE A 319 -3.90 11.08 1.61
C PHE A 319 -5.19 11.69 1.03
N CYS A 320 -6.31 10.97 1.14
CA CYS A 320 -7.64 11.38 0.66
C CYS A 320 -7.68 11.67 -0.85
N VAL A 321 -6.87 10.96 -1.63
CA VAL A 321 -6.76 11.09 -3.10
C VAL A 321 -6.84 9.70 -3.74
N ASP A 322 -7.15 9.63 -5.03
CA ASP A 322 -7.28 8.36 -5.75
C ASP A 322 -5.93 7.70 -5.97
N TYR A 323 -4.96 8.47 -6.47
CA TYR A 323 -3.64 7.96 -6.83
C TYR A 323 -2.49 8.81 -6.31
N LEU A 324 -1.32 8.17 -6.23
CA LEU A 324 -0.03 8.76 -5.93
C LEU A 324 0.95 8.42 -7.05
N LEU A 325 1.73 9.41 -7.47
CA LEU A 325 2.75 9.23 -8.50
C LEU A 325 4.15 9.22 -7.89
N TYR A 326 4.89 8.16 -8.18
CA TYR A 326 6.29 8.01 -7.81
C TYR A 326 7.13 8.00 -9.09
N LYS A 327 8.22 8.77 -9.10
CA LYS A 327 9.13 8.83 -10.25
C LYS A 327 9.81 7.49 -10.53
N ARG A 328 10.21 6.78 -9.47
CA ARG A 328 10.88 5.46 -9.54
C ARG A 328 10.20 4.36 -8.75
N GLY A 329 9.32 4.73 -7.81
CA GLY A 329 8.60 3.81 -6.92
C GLY A 329 8.86 4.06 -5.43
N PRO A 330 8.02 3.49 -4.54
CA PRO A 330 8.01 3.82 -3.11
C PRO A 330 9.25 3.38 -2.32
N VAL A 331 10.07 2.48 -2.86
CA VAL A 331 11.34 2.05 -2.22
C VAL A 331 12.42 3.13 -2.35
N PHE A 332 12.32 4.00 -3.36
CA PHE A 332 13.33 5.02 -3.65
C PHE A 332 13.02 6.38 -3.01
N SER A 333 11.79 6.84 -3.16
CA SER A 333 11.36 8.17 -2.73
C SER A 333 9.89 8.18 -2.34
N HIS A 334 9.46 9.26 -1.67
CA HIS A 334 8.05 9.54 -1.50
C HIS A 334 7.38 9.86 -2.84
N ALA A 335 6.05 9.75 -2.88
CA ALA A 335 5.26 10.22 -4.01
C ALA A 335 5.40 11.74 -4.15
N GLU A 336 5.53 12.20 -5.40
CA GLU A 336 5.69 13.60 -5.76
C GLU A 336 4.32 14.28 -5.97
N PHE A 337 3.42 13.58 -6.66
CA PHE A 337 2.07 14.04 -6.96
C PHE A 337 1.01 13.18 -6.28
N ALA A 338 -0.09 13.83 -5.95
CA ALA A 338 -1.31 13.26 -5.41
C ALA A 338 -2.45 13.62 -6.36
N LEU A 339 -3.16 12.62 -6.88
CA LEU A 339 -4.13 12.79 -7.96
C LEU A 339 -5.56 12.57 -7.46
N VAL A 340 -6.43 13.53 -7.78
CA VAL A 340 -7.88 13.37 -7.67
C VAL A 340 -8.43 13.20 -9.07
N VAL A 341 -9.20 12.14 -9.29
CA VAL A 341 -9.91 11.89 -10.53
C VAL A 341 -11.24 12.63 -10.50
N CYS A 342 -11.51 13.45 -11.52
CA CYS A 342 -12.70 14.28 -11.64
C CYS A 342 -13.42 13.92 -12.95
N PRO A 343 -14.43 13.03 -12.92
CA PRO A 343 -15.21 12.72 -14.11
C PRO A 343 -16.01 13.94 -14.58
N VAL A 344 -16.01 14.22 -15.88
CA VAL A 344 -16.77 15.32 -16.49
C VAL A 344 -17.51 14.79 -17.70
N TYR A 345 -18.82 15.00 -17.75
CA TYR A 345 -19.62 14.61 -18.88
C TYR A 345 -19.52 15.63 -20.01
N GLU A 346 -19.38 15.17 -21.25
CA GLU A 346 -19.54 16.04 -22.43
C GLU A 346 -20.97 16.58 -22.53
N ASP A 347 -21.95 15.73 -22.21
CA ASP A 347 -23.37 16.06 -22.21
C ASP A 347 -23.94 15.99 -20.78
N PRO A 348 -24.43 17.11 -20.20
CA PRO A 348 -25.06 17.12 -18.89
C PRO A 348 -26.32 16.24 -18.78
N GLU A 349 -27.03 15.99 -19.89
CA GLU A 349 -28.21 15.11 -19.87
C GLU A 349 -27.81 13.66 -19.58
N ASP A 350 -26.65 13.22 -20.10
CA ASP A 350 -26.10 11.89 -19.81
C ASP A 350 -25.76 11.74 -18.32
N GLN A 351 -25.31 12.81 -17.67
CA GLN A 351 -25.06 12.82 -16.22
C GLN A 351 -26.35 12.64 -15.43
N ALA A 352 -27.44 13.30 -15.85
CA ALA A 352 -28.74 13.20 -15.18
C ALA A 352 -29.39 11.82 -15.37
N GLN A 353 -29.07 11.13 -16.46
CA GLN A 353 -29.58 9.79 -16.79
C GLN A 353 -28.68 8.65 -16.30
N SER A 354 -27.49 8.96 -15.76
CA SER A 354 -26.59 7.94 -15.26
C SER A 354 -27.22 7.16 -14.10
N THR A 355 -27.06 5.84 -14.11
CA THR A 355 -27.45 4.99 -12.98
C THR A 355 -26.37 4.90 -11.90
N LEU A 356 -25.22 5.55 -12.11
CA LEU A 356 -24.04 5.47 -11.27
C LEU A 356 -23.83 6.79 -10.54
N ASN A 357 -23.65 6.72 -9.23
CA ASN A 357 -23.25 7.88 -8.45
C ASN A 357 -21.72 7.99 -8.45
N LEU A 358 -21.18 8.68 -9.46
CA LEU A 358 -19.75 8.89 -9.58
C LEU A 358 -19.24 9.93 -8.57
N GLU A 359 -18.22 9.53 -7.80
CA GLU A 359 -17.47 10.45 -6.95
C GLU A 359 -16.83 11.56 -7.79
N ASN A 360 -16.73 12.76 -7.22
CA ASN A 360 -16.05 13.91 -7.83
C ASN A 360 -16.60 14.37 -9.19
N SER A 361 -17.82 13.95 -9.57
CA SER A 361 -18.49 14.32 -10.83
C SER A 361 -19.27 15.63 -10.77
N HIS A 362 -19.41 16.22 -9.57
CA HIS A 362 -20.05 17.51 -9.35
C HIS A 362 -19.03 18.56 -8.86
N PRO A 363 -19.31 19.86 -9.03
CA PRO A 363 -18.45 20.92 -8.52
C PRO A 363 -18.14 20.76 -7.04
N PHE A 364 -16.86 20.87 -6.69
CA PHE A 364 -16.40 20.68 -5.33
C PHE A 364 -16.75 21.88 -4.44
N PRO A 365 -17.22 21.64 -3.21
CA PRO A 365 -17.24 22.68 -2.19
C PRO A 365 -15.82 23.21 -1.93
N TRP A 366 -15.68 24.52 -1.76
CA TRP A 366 -14.40 25.14 -1.41
C TRP A 366 -13.77 24.56 -0.13
N SER A 367 -14.61 24.15 0.83
CA SER A 367 -14.18 23.49 2.07
C SER A 367 -13.52 22.13 1.81
N TRP A 368 -14.10 21.33 0.91
CA TRP A 368 -13.52 20.05 0.48
C TRP A 368 -12.18 20.27 -0.21
N LEU A 369 -12.13 21.18 -1.19
CA LEU A 369 -10.91 21.47 -1.96
C LEU A 369 -9.79 22.02 -1.06
N SER A 370 -10.14 22.88 -0.10
CA SER A 370 -9.20 23.40 0.89
C SER A 370 -8.66 22.31 1.81
N THR A 371 -9.51 21.37 2.24
CA THR A 371 -9.14 20.26 3.12
C THR A 371 -8.14 19.32 2.46
N ILE A 372 -8.45 18.86 1.25
CA ILE A 372 -7.57 17.94 0.50
C ILE A 372 -6.25 18.61 0.11
N ASN A 373 -6.29 19.89 -0.27
CA ASN A 373 -5.08 20.66 -0.55
C ASN A 373 -4.21 20.83 0.69
N ARG A 374 -4.82 21.08 1.86
CA ARG A 374 -4.10 21.21 3.14
C ARG A 374 -3.44 19.90 3.54
N VAL A 375 -4.14 18.77 3.48
CA VAL A 375 -3.59 17.44 3.80
C VAL A 375 -2.36 17.14 2.93
N ASN A 376 -2.48 17.34 1.62
CA ASN A 376 -1.41 17.02 0.68
C ASN A 376 -0.22 18.00 0.79
N SER A 377 -0.49 19.30 0.98
CA SER A 377 0.57 20.29 1.23
C SER A 377 1.36 20.00 2.51
N GLN A 378 0.72 19.53 3.58
CA GLN A 378 1.38 19.17 4.84
C GLN A 378 2.35 17.99 4.68
N VAL A 379 2.05 17.05 3.79
CA VAL A 379 2.92 15.90 3.47
C VAL A 379 3.77 16.13 2.22
N GLN A 380 3.93 17.40 1.82
CA GLN A 380 4.76 17.85 0.70
C GLN A 380 4.46 17.17 -0.64
N LYS A 381 3.16 16.95 -0.93
CA LYS A 381 2.70 16.45 -2.22
C LYS A 381 2.04 17.55 -3.00
N THR A 382 2.30 17.59 -4.30
CA THR A 382 1.61 18.48 -5.21
C THR A 382 0.28 17.83 -5.59
N LEU A 383 -0.84 18.50 -5.27
CA LEU A 383 -2.17 18.03 -5.62
C LEU A 383 -2.46 18.34 -7.09
N VAL A 384 -2.95 17.36 -7.83
CA VAL A 384 -3.35 17.49 -9.24
C VAL A 384 -4.79 17.00 -9.36
N LEU A 385 -5.63 17.83 -9.96
CA LEU A 385 -6.98 17.45 -10.37
C LEU A 385 -6.90 16.92 -11.80
N VAL A 386 -7.37 15.70 -12.01
CA VAL A 386 -7.30 15.00 -13.28
C VAL A 386 -8.72 14.85 -13.81
N TYR A 387 -9.08 15.75 -14.73
CA TYR A 387 -10.40 15.75 -15.36
C TYR A 387 -10.44 14.71 -16.46
N VAL A 388 -11.38 13.77 -16.35
CA VAL A 388 -11.63 12.73 -17.36
C VAL A 388 -12.94 13.06 -18.06
N THR A 389 -12.87 13.43 -19.33
CA THR A 389 -14.04 13.74 -20.14
C THR A 389 -14.68 12.44 -20.64
N ILE A 390 -15.93 12.21 -20.23
CA ILE A 390 -16.77 11.08 -20.60
C ILE A 390 -17.49 11.42 -21.91
N PRO A 391 -17.39 10.57 -22.96
CA PRO A 391 -17.99 10.85 -24.26
C PRO A 391 -19.52 10.88 -24.19
N ALA A 392 -20.12 11.82 -24.94
CA ALA A 392 -21.57 11.94 -25.04
C ALA A 392 -22.21 10.78 -25.82
N ARG A 393 -23.36 10.29 -25.35
CA ARG A 393 -24.16 9.25 -26.04
C ARG A 393 -24.69 9.70 -27.40
N SER A 394 -24.91 11.01 -27.57
CA SER A 394 -25.31 11.62 -28.84
C SER A 394 -24.21 11.56 -29.91
N ARG A 395 -22.95 11.48 -29.50
CA ARG A 395 -21.77 11.46 -30.37
C ARG A 395 -21.24 10.04 -30.65
N VAL A 396 -21.34 9.14 -29.66
CA VAL A 396 -20.75 7.79 -29.72
C VAL A 396 -21.79 6.73 -29.39
N SER A 397 -21.93 5.74 -30.27
CA SER A 397 -22.81 4.58 -30.05
C SER A 397 -22.35 3.72 -28.87
N LEU A 398 -23.30 3.20 -28.10
CA LEU A 398 -23.04 2.28 -26.98
C LEU A 398 -22.38 0.96 -27.42
N GLU A 399 -22.51 0.56 -28.69
CA GLU A 399 -21.89 -0.66 -29.21
C GLU A 399 -20.36 -0.63 -29.07
N VAL A 400 -19.75 0.56 -29.09
CA VAL A 400 -18.29 0.72 -28.95
C VAL A 400 -17.82 0.23 -27.57
N LEU A 401 -18.68 0.22 -26.54
CA LEU A 401 -18.37 -0.27 -25.20
C LEU A 401 -18.11 -1.78 -25.14
N LEU A 402 -18.45 -2.53 -26.19
CA LEU A 402 -18.17 -3.96 -26.29
C LEU A 402 -16.67 -4.26 -26.50
N SER A 403 -15.87 -3.24 -26.79
CA SER A 403 -14.43 -3.36 -27.08
C SER A 403 -13.61 -2.30 -26.35
N PRO A 404 -12.32 -2.56 -26.06
CA PRO A 404 -11.38 -1.54 -25.57
C PRO A 404 -11.24 -0.30 -26.47
N ALA A 405 -11.73 -0.35 -27.71
CA ALA A 405 -11.76 0.77 -28.63
C ALA A 405 -12.50 2.01 -28.08
N CYS A 406 -13.45 1.84 -27.15
CA CYS A 406 -14.17 2.97 -26.55
C CYS A 406 -13.25 3.96 -25.82
N LEU A 407 -12.11 3.49 -25.31
CA LEU A 407 -11.14 4.28 -24.56
C LEU A 407 -10.58 5.45 -25.37
N ALA A 408 -10.55 5.33 -26.71
CA ALA A 408 -10.09 6.39 -27.61
C ALA A 408 -11.01 7.63 -27.61
N HIS A 409 -12.23 7.53 -27.10
CA HIS A 409 -13.19 8.63 -27.04
C HIS A 409 -13.17 9.41 -25.72
N TYR A 410 -12.38 8.97 -24.75
CA TYR A 410 -12.15 9.71 -23.51
C TYR A 410 -10.97 10.67 -23.69
N SER A 411 -10.98 11.76 -22.95
CA SER A 411 -9.83 12.67 -22.88
C SER A 411 -9.50 13.03 -21.44
N ILE A 412 -8.22 13.37 -21.21
CA ILE A 412 -7.70 13.73 -19.89
C ILE A 412 -7.18 15.17 -19.93
N ARG A 413 -7.53 15.95 -18.91
CA ARG A 413 -6.96 17.28 -18.66
C ARG A 413 -6.50 17.39 -17.22
N GLU A 414 -5.29 17.89 -17.03
CA GLU A 414 -4.67 18.01 -15.71
C GLU A 414 -4.67 19.46 -15.25
N VAL A 415 -4.98 19.68 -13.98
CA VAL A 415 -4.88 20.99 -13.33
C VAL A 415 -4.11 20.83 -12.03
N VAL A 416 -2.90 21.41 -12.00
CA VAL A 416 -2.06 21.41 -10.80
C VAL A 416 -2.57 22.45 -9.82
N LEU A 417 -3.02 22.01 -8.64
CA LEU A 417 -3.44 22.91 -7.60
C LEU A 417 -2.22 23.40 -6.81
N ARG A 418 -1.97 24.70 -6.88
CA ARG A 418 -0.96 25.38 -6.08
C ARG A 418 -1.63 26.32 -5.10
N ARG A 419 -1.03 26.50 -3.92
CA ARG A 419 -1.48 27.52 -2.97
C ARG A 419 -1.45 28.87 -3.67
N PHE A 420 -2.60 29.53 -3.78
CA PHE A 420 -2.66 30.90 -4.25
C PHE A 420 -1.81 31.78 -3.32
N VAL A 421 -0.77 32.40 -3.87
CA VAL A 421 0.06 33.36 -3.15
C VAL A 421 -0.25 34.71 -3.78
N PRO A 422 -1.06 35.56 -3.11
CA PRO A 422 -1.48 36.84 -3.68
C PRO A 422 -0.29 37.70 -4.12
N ALA A 423 0.86 37.62 -3.44
CA ALA A 423 2.06 38.36 -3.82
C ALA A 423 2.76 37.87 -5.11
N ARG A 424 2.37 36.71 -5.66
CA ARG A 424 3.00 36.08 -6.84
C ARG A 424 2.04 35.76 -7.99
N MET A 425 0.73 35.87 -7.77
CA MET A 425 -0.31 35.33 -8.68
C MET A 425 -1.46 36.31 -8.90
N ARG A 426 -1.26 37.61 -8.64
CA ARG A 426 -2.30 38.64 -8.79
C ARG A 426 -2.35 39.29 -10.18
N ASP A 427 -1.34 39.01 -10.98
CA ASP A 427 -1.20 39.41 -12.37
C ASP A 427 -1.63 38.24 -13.27
#